data_AF-A0A9P3LJM1-F1
#
_entry.id   AF-A0A9P3LJM1-F1
#
_cell.length_a   1.000
_cell.length_b   1.000
_cell.length_c   1.000
_cell.angle_alpha   90.00
_cell.angle_beta   90.00
_cell.angle_gamma   90.00
#
_symmetry.space_group_name_H-M   'P 1'
#
loop_
_entity.id
_entity.type
_entity.pdbx_description
1 polymer ?
#
loop_
_entity_poly.entity_id
_entity_poly.type
_entity_poly.pdbx_seq_one_letter_code
_entity_poly.pdbx_strand_id
1 'polypeptide(L)'
;MSHLSAEDVQTTCALLSSTIISNCVAVSLITLVAYEYVLTAAQVYCVVWHRRFTAASLLLLGSRYLMLVGPVVPLLTVLSQTGCQAVWILGMVLCAANQAVITLFSALRIYAILGHERMRYIITATIIILGSTPIGANIIVWSHQTVHLQSQLAICTKTTTMSASLDKTYAIPLRPRARPLITIPDVHLSFLIDFG
;
A
#
# COMPACT_ATOMS: atom_id res chain seq x y z
N MET A 1 -2.06 8.81 -42.98
CA MET A 1 -3.04 8.06 -42.17
C MET A 1 -2.32 6.87 -41.57
N SER A 2 -1.97 6.97 -40.29
CA SER A 2 -1.19 5.98 -39.55
C SER A 2 -2.03 4.73 -39.29
N HIS A 3 -1.59 3.59 -39.84
CA HIS A 3 -2.03 2.26 -39.39
C HIS A 3 -1.57 2.07 -37.95
N LEU A 4 -2.41 2.43 -36.96
CA LEU A 4 -2.24 1.90 -35.60
C LEU A 4 -2.61 0.42 -35.66
N SER A 5 -1.72 -0.44 -35.18
CA SER A 5 -1.99 -1.87 -35.05
C SER A 5 -3.13 -2.06 -34.04
N ALA A 6 -4.00 -3.04 -34.26
CA ALA A 6 -5.01 -3.42 -33.27
C ALA A 6 -4.38 -3.82 -31.91
N GLU A 7 -3.11 -4.22 -31.94
CA GLU A 7 -2.30 -4.52 -30.75
C GLU A 7 -1.98 -3.26 -29.92
N ASP A 8 -1.76 -2.11 -30.57
CA ASP A 8 -1.47 -0.83 -29.90
C ASP A 8 -2.72 -0.29 -29.18
N VAL A 9 -3.90 -0.53 -29.76
CA VAL A 9 -5.18 -0.11 -29.15
C VAL A 9 -5.47 -0.95 -27.90
N GLN A 10 -5.26 -2.26 -27.97
CA GLN A 10 -5.53 -3.17 -26.85
C GLN A 10 -4.60 -2.90 -25.65
N THR A 11 -3.31 -2.66 -25.92
CA THR A 11 -2.33 -2.30 -24.88
C THR A 11 -2.67 -0.96 -24.23
N THR A 12 -3.08 0.03 -25.01
CA THR A 12 -3.47 1.35 -24.49
C THR A 12 -4.70 1.27 -23.58
N CYS A 13 -5.72 0.49 -23.93
CA CYS A 13 -6.91 0.29 -23.09
C CYS A 13 -6.58 -0.40 -21.75
N ALA A 14 -5.67 -1.38 -21.76
CA ALA A 14 -5.23 -2.05 -20.53
C ALA A 14 -4.46 -1.10 -19.59
N LEU A 15 -3.60 -0.25 -20.15
CA LEU A 15 -2.87 0.76 -19.39
C LEU A 15 -3.81 1.83 -18.79
N LEU A 16 -4.79 2.29 -19.58
CA LEU A 16 -5.74 3.29 -19.12
C LEU A 16 -6.63 2.77 -17.97
N SER A 17 -7.17 1.55 -18.12
CA SER A 17 -8.02 0.95 -17.09
C SER A 17 -7.27 0.73 -15.78
N SER A 18 -6.03 0.22 -15.82
CA SER A 18 -5.21 0.06 -14.61
C SER A 18 -4.91 1.39 -13.91
N THR A 19 -4.67 2.46 -14.68
CA THR A 19 -4.43 3.80 -14.15
C THR A 19 -5.66 4.39 -13.49
N ILE A 20 -6.83 4.29 -14.13
CA ILE A 20 -8.10 4.76 -13.58
C ILE A 20 -8.41 4.03 -12.27
N ILE A 21 -8.28 2.70 -12.25
CA ILE A 21 -8.52 1.89 -11.04
C ILE A 21 -7.60 2.34 -9.91
N SER A 22 -6.30 2.52 -10.18
CA SER A 22 -5.35 2.99 -9.17
C SER A 22 -5.73 4.37 -8.61
N ASN A 23 -6.16 5.30 -9.46
CA ASN A 23 -6.58 6.63 -9.04
C ASN A 23 -7.87 6.61 -8.22
N CYS A 24 -8.87 5.82 -8.64
CA CYS A 24 -10.12 5.64 -7.88
C CYS A 24 -9.85 5.04 -6.50
N VAL A 25 -8.99 4.03 -6.41
CA VAL A 25 -8.58 3.43 -5.13
C VAL A 25 -7.87 4.46 -4.26
N ALA A 26 -6.92 5.22 -4.82
CA ALA A 26 -6.21 6.26 -4.07
C ALA A 26 -7.15 7.33 -3.51
N VAL A 27 -8.07 7.86 -4.32
CA VAL A 27 -9.05 8.86 -3.86
C VAL A 27 -9.99 8.28 -2.80
N SER A 28 -10.43 7.03 -2.96
CA SER A 28 -11.27 6.34 -1.98
C SER A 28 -10.56 6.18 -0.64
N LEU A 29 -9.28 5.77 -0.67
CA LEU A 29 -8.46 5.65 0.53
C LEU A 29 -8.24 7.01 1.21
N ILE A 30 -7.96 8.07 0.45
CA ILE A 30 -7.81 9.43 0.99
C ILE A 30 -9.11 9.87 1.67
N THR A 31 -10.25 9.65 1.01
CA THR A 31 -11.56 10.04 1.54
C THR A 31 -11.89 9.28 2.83
N LEU A 32 -11.62 7.97 2.87
CA LEU A 32 -11.81 7.14 4.04
C LEU A 32 -10.92 7.61 5.22
N VAL A 33 -9.64 7.85 4.95
CA VAL A 33 -8.68 8.34 5.96
C VAL A 33 -9.09 9.73 6.47
N ALA A 34 -9.50 10.63 5.57
CA ALA A 34 -9.99 11.96 5.95
C ALA A 34 -11.26 11.87 6.81
N TYR A 35 -12.20 11.00 6.44
CA TYR A 35 -13.42 10.75 7.21
C TYR A 35 -13.10 10.23 8.62
N GLU A 36 -12.26 9.20 8.73
CA GLU A 36 -11.83 8.68 10.03
C GLU A 36 -11.09 9.73 10.86
N TYR A 37 -10.30 10.60 10.22
CA TYR A 37 -9.60 11.69 10.89
C TYR A 37 -10.58 12.68 11.51
N VAL A 38 -11.57 13.15 10.74
CA VAL A 38 -12.59 14.08 11.24
C VAL A 38 -13.37 13.46 12.39
N LEU A 39 -13.76 12.19 12.27
CA LEU A 39 -14.56 11.49 13.29
C LEU A 39 -13.79 11.35 14.61
N THR A 40 -12.49 11.08 14.54
CA THR A 40 -11.66 10.82 15.73
C THR A 40 -10.96 12.05 16.28
N ALA A 41 -10.87 13.15 15.52
CA ALA A 41 -10.23 14.39 15.95
C ALA A 41 -10.83 14.95 17.25
N ALA A 42 -12.16 14.91 17.40
CA ALA A 42 -12.84 15.40 18.59
C ALA A 42 -12.45 14.59 19.85
N GLN A 43 -12.36 13.26 19.72
CA GLN A 43 -11.96 12.39 20.82
C GLN A 43 -10.48 12.57 21.18
N VAL A 44 -9.62 12.71 20.17
CA VAL A 44 -8.18 12.95 20.37
C VAL A 44 -7.96 14.29 21.07
N TYR A 45 -8.69 15.34 20.67
CA TYR A 45 -8.56 16.66 21.29
C TYR A 45 -8.90 16.60 22.79
N CYS A 46 -10.02 15.97 23.15
CA CYS A 46 -10.42 15.80 24.55
C CYS A 46 -9.39 14.98 25.36
N VAL A 47 -8.85 13.91 24.78
CA VAL A 47 -7.88 13.04 25.48
C VAL A 47 -6.51 13.71 25.63
N VAL A 48 -6.02 14.41 24.60
CA VAL A 48 -4.72 15.10 24.62
C VAL A 48 -4.75 16.26 25.60
N TRP A 49 -5.85 17.01 25.66
CA TRP A 49 -5.94 18.16 26.57
C TRP A 49 -6.22 17.78 28.03
N HIS A 50 -6.77 16.58 28.28
CA HIS A 50 -7.21 16.19 29.62
C HIS A 50 -6.40 15.05 30.26
N ARG A 51 -5.54 14.32 29.53
CA ARG A 51 -4.85 13.12 30.05
C ARG A 51 -3.35 13.10 29.78
N ARG A 52 -2.60 12.33 30.59
CA ARG A 52 -1.15 12.15 30.43
C ARG A 52 -0.83 11.45 29.11
N PHE A 53 0.06 12.06 28.33
CA PHE A 53 0.55 11.56 27.06
C PHE A 53 1.32 10.25 27.26
N THR A 54 0.83 9.13 26.71
CA THR A 54 1.49 7.81 26.83
C THR A 54 2.18 7.41 25.52
N ALA A 55 3.16 6.50 25.59
CA ALA A 55 3.83 5.97 24.40
C ALA A 55 2.86 5.29 23.41
N ALA A 56 1.81 4.63 23.90
CA ALA A 56 0.76 4.06 23.08
C ALA A 56 -0.04 5.15 22.34
N SER A 57 -0.31 6.29 22.99
CA SER A 57 -0.96 7.45 22.35
C SER A 57 -0.08 8.03 21.25
N LEU A 58 1.23 8.16 21.46
CA LEU A 58 2.18 8.64 20.44
C LEU A 58 2.26 7.69 19.24
N LEU A 59 2.27 6.37 19.48
CA LEU A 59 2.26 5.35 18.42
C LEU A 59 0.98 5.42 17.58
N LEU A 60 -0.18 5.56 18.22
CA LEU A 60 -1.47 5.72 17.54
C LEU A 60 -1.56 7.03 16.75
N LEU A 61 -1.00 8.11 17.28
CA LEU A 61 -0.92 9.40 16.59
C LEU A 61 0.00 9.28 15.38
N GLY A 62 1.18 8.66 15.58
CA GLY A 62 2.16 8.39 14.53
C GLY A 62 1.56 7.62 13.37
N SER A 63 0.96 6.45 13.60
CA SER A 63 0.35 5.66 12.51
C SER A 63 -0.67 6.46 11.71
N ARG A 64 -1.50 7.26 12.39
CA ARG A 64 -2.52 8.10 11.75
C ARG A 64 -1.91 9.18 10.87
N TYR A 65 -0.90 9.89 11.37
CA TYR A 65 -0.21 10.91 10.58
C TYR A 65 0.57 10.29 9.41
N LEU A 66 1.19 9.12 9.59
CA LEU A 66 1.88 8.44 8.50
C LEU A 66 0.93 8.03 7.37
N MET A 67 -0.28 7.55 7.68
CA MET A 67 -1.29 7.23 6.65
C MET A 67 -1.77 8.47 5.89
N LEU A 68 -1.84 9.64 6.54
CA LEU A 68 -2.21 10.90 5.89
C LEU A 68 -1.10 11.46 5.00
N VAL A 69 0.16 11.34 5.41
CA VAL A 69 1.29 11.88 4.66
C VAL A 69 1.51 11.10 3.35
N GLY A 70 1.27 9.79 3.34
CA GLY A 70 1.43 8.93 2.16
C GLY A 70 0.79 9.48 0.88
N PRO A 71 -0.51 9.80 0.84
CA PRO A 71 -1.18 10.36 -0.34
C PRO A 71 -0.92 11.86 -0.57
N VAL A 72 -0.48 12.60 0.45
CA VAL A 72 -0.17 14.04 0.31
C VAL A 72 1.18 14.26 -0.38
N VAL A 73 2.15 13.38 -0.12
CA VAL A 73 3.51 13.49 -0.68
C VAL A 73 3.53 13.51 -2.23
N PRO A 74 2.77 12.67 -2.96
CA PRO A 74 2.68 12.74 -4.42
C PRO A 74 2.01 14.01 -4.96
N LEU A 75 1.17 14.68 -4.16
CA LEU A 75 0.50 15.93 -4.56
C LEU A 75 1.45 17.13 -4.53
N LEU A 76 2.56 17.02 -3.80
CA LEU A 76 3.64 18.01 -3.82
C LEU A 76 4.36 17.87 -5.17
N THR A 77 3.87 18.61 -6.16
CA THR A 77 4.32 18.57 -7.55
C THR A 77 5.83 18.70 -7.67
N VAL A 78 6.41 17.79 -8.42
CA VAL A 78 7.85 17.71 -8.58
C VAL A 78 8.27 18.38 -9.88
N LEU A 79 8.81 19.60 -9.79
CA LEU A 79 9.33 20.33 -10.94
C LEU A 79 10.77 19.93 -11.33
N SER A 80 11.41 19.02 -10.58
CA SER A 80 12.83 18.66 -10.74
C SER A 80 13.09 17.15 -10.60
N GLN A 81 14.11 16.66 -11.28
CA GLN A 81 14.51 15.25 -11.20
C GLN A 81 14.97 14.85 -9.78
N THR A 82 15.64 15.78 -9.08
CA THR A 82 16.05 15.60 -7.69
C THR A 82 14.85 15.49 -6.74
N GLY A 83 13.81 16.30 -6.96
CA GLY A 83 12.57 16.19 -6.19
C GLY A 83 11.87 14.85 -6.40
N CYS A 84 11.97 14.28 -7.60
CA CYS A 84 11.26 13.06 -7.97
C CYS A 84 11.83 11.86 -7.20
N GLN A 85 13.16 11.81 -7.14
CA GLN A 85 13.89 10.86 -6.32
C GLN A 85 13.62 11.08 -4.82
N ALA A 86 13.55 12.33 -4.36
CA ALA A 86 13.29 12.63 -2.95
C ALA A 86 11.88 12.18 -2.51
N VAL A 87 10.84 12.49 -3.30
CA VAL A 87 9.45 12.06 -3.07
C VAL A 87 9.36 10.54 -3.08
N TRP A 88 10.08 9.89 -3.99
CA TRP A 88 10.14 8.43 -4.07
C TRP A 88 10.74 7.80 -2.81
N ILE A 89 11.93 8.26 -2.38
CA ILE A 89 12.60 7.79 -1.17
C ILE A 89 11.72 8.03 0.05
N LEU A 90 11.12 9.23 0.16
CA LEU A 90 10.22 9.58 1.25
C LEU A 90 9.01 8.63 1.30
N GLY A 91 8.41 8.31 0.15
CA GLY A 91 7.31 7.36 0.06
C GLY A 91 7.69 5.95 0.55
N MET A 92 8.89 5.48 0.20
CA MET A 92 9.41 4.18 0.67
C MET A 92 9.61 4.16 2.19
N VAL A 93 10.20 5.24 2.74
CA VAL A 93 10.41 5.39 4.19
C VAL A 93 9.07 5.42 4.93
N LEU A 94 8.09 6.19 4.43
CA LEU A 94 6.77 6.27 5.04
C LEU A 94 6.03 4.93 5.02
N CYS A 95 6.13 4.18 3.91
CA CYS A 95 5.53 2.86 3.79
C CYS A 95 6.16 1.87 4.79
N ALA A 96 7.50 1.83 4.87
CA ALA A 96 8.21 0.96 5.80
C ALA A 96 7.91 1.32 7.27
N ALA A 97 7.87 2.62 7.59
CA ALA A 97 7.55 3.10 8.92
C ALA A 97 6.10 2.78 9.31
N ASN A 98 5.13 2.95 8.41
CA ASN A 98 3.73 2.59 8.68
C ASN A 98 3.59 1.08 8.96
N GLN A 99 4.24 0.25 8.15
CA GLN A 99 4.27 -1.20 8.36
C GLN A 99 4.87 -1.56 9.73
N ALA A 100 5.98 -0.92 10.11
CA ALA A 100 6.63 -1.14 11.40
C ALA A 100 5.70 -0.76 12.57
N VAL A 101 4.98 0.35 12.47
CA VAL A 101 4.03 0.76 13.52
C VAL A 101 2.86 -0.23 13.63
N ILE A 102 2.31 -0.70 12.51
CA ILE A 102 1.23 -1.71 12.51
C ILE A 102 1.70 -3.01 13.17
N THR A 103 2.89 -3.49 12.81
CA THR A 103 3.49 -4.68 13.41
C THR A 103 3.71 -4.50 14.92
N LEU A 104 4.27 -3.36 15.32
CA LEU A 104 4.54 -3.06 16.73
C LEU A 104 3.24 -2.98 17.55
N PHE A 105 2.21 -2.34 17.01
CA PHE A 105 0.92 -2.22 17.70
C PHE A 105 0.23 -3.57 17.85
N SER A 106 0.32 -4.43 16.83
CA SER A 106 -0.19 -5.80 16.88
C SER A 106 0.55 -6.63 17.93
N ALA A 107 1.88 -6.49 17.99
CA ALA A 107 2.71 -7.15 18.99
C ALA A 107 2.39 -6.67 20.42
N LEU A 108 2.22 -5.36 20.63
CA LEU A 108 1.86 -4.76 21.92
C LEU A 108 0.49 -5.22 22.42
N ARG A 109 -0.51 -5.33 21.53
CA ARG A 109 -1.85 -5.84 21.90
C ARG A 109 -1.77 -7.28 22.43
N ILE A 110 -1.01 -8.13 21.75
CA ILE A 110 -0.84 -9.52 22.14
C ILE A 110 -0.04 -9.62 23.45
N TYR A 111 0.98 -8.77 23.61
CA TYR A 111 1.75 -8.65 24.84
C TYR A 111 0.87 -8.28 26.05
N ALA A 112 -0.13 -7.41 25.88
CA ALA A 112 -1.04 -7.02 26.96
C ALA A 112 -2.03 -8.12 27.36
N ILE A 113 -2.44 -8.97 26.41
CA ILE A 113 -3.40 -10.07 26.66
C ILE A 113 -2.72 -11.25 27.36
N LEU A 114 -1.44 -11.52 27.08
CA LEU A 114 -0.73 -12.66 27.66
C LEU A 114 -0.24 -12.36 29.09
N GLY A 115 -1.00 -12.83 30.08
CA GLY A 115 -0.68 -12.72 31.51
C GLY A 115 0.31 -13.75 32.07
N HIS A 116 1.26 -14.30 31.30
CA HIS A 116 2.16 -15.35 31.79
C HIS A 116 3.65 -15.20 31.35
N GLU A 117 4.56 -15.39 32.31
CA GLU A 117 5.89 -14.76 32.46
C GLU A 117 6.97 -15.09 31.38
N ARG A 118 6.87 -16.20 30.63
CA ARG A 118 7.90 -16.60 29.64
C ARG A 118 7.42 -16.72 28.20
N MET A 119 6.25 -17.30 27.97
CA MET A 119 5.68 -17.47 26.61
C MET A 119 5.37 -16.12 25.93
N ARG A 120 5.11 -15.07 26.72
CA ARG A 120 4.78 -13.72 26.23
C ARG A 120 5.88 -13.13 25.35
N TYR A 121 7.14 -13.21 25.77
CA TYR A 121 8.25 -12.64 25.01
C TYR A 121 8.49 -13.38 23.69
N ILE A 122 8.40 -14.72 23.71
CA ILE A 122 8.60 -15.54 22.52
C ILE A 122 7.52 -15.24 21.47
N ILE A 123 6.25 -15.24 21.86
CA ILE A 123 5.13 -14.99 20.94
C ILE A 123 5.21 -13.57 20.35
N THR A 124 5.51 -12.58 21.19
CA THR A 124 5.66 -11.18 20.74
C THR A 124 6.83 -11.04 19.75
N ALA A 125 7.97 -11.67 20.03
CA ALA A 125 9.12 -11.65 19.13
C ALA A 125 8.81 -12.32 17.77
N THR A 126 8.11 -13.45 17.77
CA THR A 126 7.69 -14.14 16.54
C THR A 126 6.81 -13.24 15.67
N ILE A 127 5.89 -12.47 16.26
CA ILE A 127 5.03 -11.53 15.52
C ILE A 127 5.84 -10.39 14.91
N ILE A 128 6.85 -9.87 15.63
CA ILE A 128 7.73 -8.83 15.10
C ILE A 128 8.58 -9.37 13.94
N ILE A 129 9.13 -10.58 14.09
CA ILE A 129 9.91 -11.23 13.02
C ILE A 129 9.03 -11.48 11.79
N LEU A 130 7.86 -12.10 11.96
CA LEU A 130 6.94 -12.34 10.83
C LEU A 130 6.48 -11.02 10.19
N GLY A 131 6.09 -10.03 10.98
CA GLY A 131 5.60 -8.74 10.48
C GLY A 131 6.67 -7.89 9.78
N SER A 132 7.95 -8.10 10.10
CA SER A 132 9.08 -7.42 9.44
C SER A 132 9.52 -8.07 8.12
N THR A 133 9.11 -9.31 7.86
CA THR A 133 9.39 -10.03 6.59
C THR A 133 9.04 -9.23 5.33
N PRO A 134 7.83 -8.66 5.17
CA PRO A 134 7.50 -7.86 3.99
C PRO A 134 8.37 -6.59 3.85
N ILE A 135 8.88 -6.04 4.96
CA ILE A 135 9.77 -4.87 4.94
C ILE A 135 11.09 -5.24 4.27
N GLY A 136 11.69 -6.37 4.67
CA GLY A 136 12.93 -6.86 4.07
C GLY A 136 12.78 -7.17 2.58
N ALA A 137 11.70 -7.83 2.18
CA ALA A 137 11.41 -8.12 0.77
C ALA A 137 11.27 -6.84 -0.06
N ASN A 138 10.56 -5.84 0.47
CA ASN A 138 10.37 -4.55 -0.21
C ASN A 138 11.69 -3.80 -0.41
N ILE A 139 12.58 -3.80 0.60
CA ILE A 139 13.89 -3.13 0.50
C ILE A 139 14.73 -3.69 -0.65
N ILE A 140 14.73 -5.02 -0.84
CA ILE A 140 15.46 -5.67 -1.95
C ILE A 140 14.87 -5.25 -3.29
N VAL A 141 13.55 -5.21 -3.43
CA VAL A 141 12.91 -4.79 -4.69
C VAL A 141 13.22 -3.32 -4.98
N TRP A 142 13.18 -2.46 -3.96
CA TRP A 142 13.43 -1.03 -4.07
C TRP A 142 14.87 -0.68 -4.46
N SER A 143 15.86 -1.47 -4.03
CA SER A 143 17.26 -1.23 -4.39
C SER A 143 17.54 -1.40 -5.89
N HIS A 144 16.70 -2.17 -6.59
CA HIS A 144 16.80 -2.40 -8.04
C HIS A 144 15.90 -1.48 -8.88
N GLN A 145 15.27 -0.48 -8.26
CA GLN A 145 14.41 0.47 -8.95
C GLN A 145 15.17 1.75 -9.30
N THR A 146 15.04 2.16 -10.56
CA THR A 146 15.51 3.47 -11.03
C THR A 146 14.30 4.36 -11.32
N VAL A 147 14.42 5.64 -11.00
CA VAL A 147 13.34 6.61 -11.16
C VAL A 147 13.80 7.69 -12.13
N HIS A 148 12.96 7.94 -13.14
CA HIS A 148 13.24 8.96 -14.15
C HIS A 148 12.07 9.95 -14.21
N LEU A 149 12.42 11.23 -14.34
CA LEU A 149 11.43 12.28 -14.58
C LEU A 149 11.02 12.21 -16.05
N GLN A 150 9.73 11.98 -16.30
CA GLN A 150 9.20 12.03 -17.64
C GLN A 150 8.81 13.48 -17.96
N SER A 151 9.67 14.15 -18.73
CA SER A 151 9.64 15.60 -18.97
C SER A 151 8.33 16.14 -19.55
N GLN A 152 7.56 15.33 -20.28
CA GLN A 152 6.34 15.79 -20.94
C GLN A 152 5.13 15.91 -20.01
N LEU A 153 5.09 15.17 -18.88
CA LEU A 153 3.93 15.16 -17.98
C LEU A 153 4.28 15.58 -16.54
N ALA A 154 5.56 15.88 -16.24
CA ALA A 154 6.04 16.09 -14.87
C ALA A 154 5.67 14.93 -13.92
N ILE A 155 5.64 13.71 -14.46
CA ILE A 155 5.35 12.48 -13.73
C ILE A 155 6.65 11.72 -13.47
N CYS A 156 6.74 11.10 -12.29
CA CYS A 156 7.80 10.19 -11.92
C CYS A 156 7.50 8.77 -12.43
N THR A 157 8.25 8.32 -13.43
CA THR A 157 8.13 6.96 -13.96
C THR A 157 9.20 6.06 -13.36
N LYS A 158 8.81 4.83 -13.05
CA LYS A 158 9.70 3.81 -12.46
C LYS A 158 10.14 2.86 -13.53
N THR A 159 11.43 2.53 -13.54
CA THR A 159 11.98 1.51 -14.41
C THR A 159 12.72 0.50 -13.55
N THR A 160 12.22 -0.73 -13.54
CA THR A 160 12.87 -1.86 -12.87
C THR A 160 13.93 -2.44 -13.78
N THR A 161 15.20 -2.37 -13.40
CA THR A 161 16.29 -3.02 -14.13
C THR A 161 16.37 -4.50 -13.77
N MET A 162 15.25 -5.21 -13.75
CA MET A 162 15.27 -6.66 -13.67
C MET A 162 15.69 -7.18 -15.03
N SER A 163 16.87 -7.81 -15.07
CA SER A 163 17.40 -8.38 -16.29
C SER A 163 16.42 -9.43 -16.82
N ALA A 164 16.01 -9.33 -18.09
CA ALA A 164 15.04 -10.22 -18.73
C ALA A 164 15.39 -11.72 -18.62
N SER A 165 16.64 -12.04 -18.24
CA SER A 165 17.07 -13.40 -17.91
C SER A 165 16.39 -13.99 -16.67
N LEU A 166 16.01 -13.19 -15.65
CA LEU A 166 15.28 -13.72 -14.48
C LEU A 166 13.80 -13.98 -14.77
N ASP A 167 13.16 -13.17 -15.62
CA ASP A 167 11.76 -13.37 -16.00
C ASP A 167 11.56 -14.73 -16.71
N LYS A 168 12.53 -15.13 -17.53
CA LYS A 168 12.54 -16.46 -18.16
C LYS A 168 12.78 -17.62 -17.21
N THR A 169 13.50 -17.41 -16.10
CA THR A 169 13.83 -18.48 -15.14
C THR A 169 12.75 -18.69 -14.08
N TYR A 170 12.01 -17.63 -13.72
CA TYR A 170 10.95 -17.68 -12.71
C TYR A 170 9.52 -17.58 -13.28
N ALA A 171 9.35 -17.45 -14.60
CA ALA A 171 8.09 -17.73 -15.25
C ALA A 171 7.74 -19.21 -15.02
N ILE A 172 7.03 -19.47 -13.92
CA ILE A 172 6.32 -20.72 -13.71
C ILE A 172 5.51 -20.91 -15.00
N PRO A 173 5.73 -21.99 -15.77
CA PRO A 173 4.93 -22.26 -16.95
C PRO A 173 3.50 -22.45 -16.46
N LEU A 174 2.70 -21.39 -16.51
CA LEU A 174 1.26 -21.46 -16.42
C LEU A 174 0.86 -22.28 -17.64
N ARG A 175 0.79 -23.61 -17.49
CA ARG A 175 0.07 -24.45 -18.45
C ARG A 175 -1.30 -23.79 -18.57
N PRO A 176 -1.72 -23.36 -19.77
CA PRO A 176 -3.09 -22.93 -19.98
C PRO A 176 -3.96 -24.13 -19.66
N ARG A 177 -4.47 -24.19 -18.43
CA ARG A 177 -5.51 -25.13 -18.05
C ARG A 177 -6.74 -24.57 -18.73
N ALA A 178 -7.00 -25.04 -19.94
CA ALA A 178 -8.27 -24.87 -20.61
C ALA A 178 -9.35 -25.30 -19.62
N ARG A 179 -9.95 -24.34 -18.91
CA ARG A 179 -11.17 -24.60 -18.16
C ARG A 179 -12.24 -24.74 -19.23
N PRO A 180 -12.91 -25.90 -19.35
CA PRO A 180 -14.11 -25.95 -20.17
C PRO A 180 -15.08 -24.89 -19.65
N LEU A 181 -15.60 -24.08 -20.56
CA LEU A 181 -16.68 -23.14 -20.30
C LEU A 181 -17.86 -23.95 -19.76
N ILE A 182 -18.07 -23.93 -18.44
CA ILE A 182 -19.35 -24.33 -17.86
C ILE A 182 -20.25 -23.12 -18.02
N THR A 183 -21.10 -23.16 -19.04
CA THR A 183 -22.27 -22.30 -19.15
C THR A 183 -23.16 -22.54 -17.94
N ILE A 184 -23.17 -21.59 -17.01
CA ILE A 184 -24.14 -21.53 -15.91
C ILE A 184 -25.33 -20.73 -16.46
N PRO A 185 -26.52 -21.33 -16.64
CA PRO A 185 -27.72 -20.56 -16.95
C PRO A 185 -28.13 -19.73 -15.73
N ASP A 186 -28.65 -18.54 -16.03
CA ASP A 186 -29.12 -17.49 -15.12
C ASP A 186 -29.54 -17.95 -13.71
N VAL A 187 -28.77 -17.50 -12.71
CA VAL A 187 -29.25 -17.44 -11.33
C VAL A 187 -29.39 -15.98 -10.95
N HIS A 188 -30.65 -15.55 -10.92
CA HIS A 188 -31.15 -14.35 -10.26
C HIS A 188 -30.63 -14.32 -8.81
N LEU A 189 -29.58 -13.54 -8.53
CA LEU A 189 -29.06 -13.35 -7.17
C LEU A 189 -29.46 -11.97 -6.67
N SER A 190 -30.63 -11.90 -6.05
CA SER A 190 -31.05 -10.77 -5.23
C SER A 190 -30.17 -10.70 -3.97
N PHE A 191 -29.19 -9.81 -3.96
CA PHE A 191 -28.43 -9.47 -2.75
C PHE A 191 -29.25 -8.49 -1.92
N LEU A 192 -29.96 -9.02 -0.93
CA LEU A 192 -30.59 -8.28 0.16
C LEU A 192 -29.50 -8.12 1.23
N ILE A 193 -28.94 -6.91 1.36
CA ILE A 193 -28.03 -6.56 2.46
C ILE A 193 -28.91 -6.03 3.59
N ASP A 194 -29.08 -6.86 4.62
CA ASP A 194 -29.67 -6.50 5.91
C ASP A 194 -28.56 -5.93 6.80
N PHE A 195 -28.69 -4.68 7.22
CA PHE A 195 -27.83 -4.05 8.23
C PHE A 195 -28.59 -4.07 9.55
N GLY A 196 -28.16 -4.94 10.46
CA GLY A 196 -28.45 -4.84 11.89
C GLY A 196 -27.62 -3.78 12.58
#